data_AF-G8TP74-F1
#
_entry.id   AF-G8TP74-F1
#
_cell.length_a   1.000
_cell.length_b   1.000
_cell.length_c   1.000
_cell.angle_alpha   90.00
_cell.angle_beta   90.00
_cell.angle_gamma   90.00
#
_symmetry.space_group_name_H-M   'P 1'
#
loop_
_entity.id
_entity.type
_entity.pdbx_description
1 polymer ?
#
loop_
_entity_poly.entity_id
_entity_poly.type
_entity_poly.pdbx_seq_one_letter_code
_entity_poly.pdbx_strand_id
1 'polypeptide(L)' 'MQELVNKLMAEGLTEQQAYKAIEIIKNFAKEKFPIFGGAIDKLFDKYGPKDAEDDFMP' A
#
# COMPACT_ATOMS: atom_id res chain seq x y z
N MET A 1 0.93 -8.15 -1.77
CA MET A 1 0.59 -7.28 -0.63
C MET A 1 -0.47 -7.84 0.29
N GLN A 2 -1.33 -8.77 -0.15
CA GLN A 2 -2.34 -9.38 0.73
C GLN A 2 -1.76 -10.01 2.01
N GLU A 3 -0.61 -10.67 1.93
CA GLU A 3 0.07 -11.22 3.11
C GLU A 3 0.41 -10.13 4.14
N LEU A 4 0.88 -8.97 3.68
CA LEU A 4 1.19 -7.83 4.54
C LEU A 4 -0.08 -7.24 5.18
N VAL A 5 -1.15 -7.11 4.40
CA VAL A 5 -2.47 -6.67 4.91
C VAL A 5 -2.94 -7.61 6.01
N ASN A 6 -2.87 -8.92 5.77
CA ASN A 6 -3.28 -9.92 6.76
C ASN A 6 -2.42 -9.87 8.04
N LYS A 7 -1.11 -9.64 7.93
CA LYS A 7 -0.23 -9.43 9.09
C LYS A 7 -0.63 -8.17 9.87
N LEU A 8 -0.88 -7.05 9.19
CA LEU A 8 -1.30 -5.82 9.84
C LEU A 8 -2.66 -5.97 10.54
N MET A 9 -3.61 -6.67 9.94
CA MET A 9 -4.89 -6.96 10.60
C MET A 9 -4.75 -7.90 11.80
N ALA A 10 -3.82 -8.86 11.76
CA ALA A 10 -3.53 -9.73 12.91
C ALA A 10 -2.98 -8.94 14.11
N GLU A 11 -2.36 -7.78 13.87
CA GLU A 11 -1.91 -6.83 14.90
C GLU A 11 -3.04 -5.87 15.37
N GLY A 12 -4.28 -6.08 14.92
CA GLY A 12 -5.46 -5.35 15.40
C GLY A 12 -5.90 -4.17 14.54
N LEU A 13 -5.33 -4.00 13.35
CA LEU A 13 -5.79 -2.99 12.40
C LEU A 13 -7.03 -3.48 11.64
N THR A 14 -7.94 -2.56 11.29
CA THR A 14 -8.94 -2.86 10.26
C THR A 14 -8.27 -2.97 8.90
N GLU A 15 -8.94 -3.60 7.93
CA GLU A 15 -8.43 -3.70 6.56
C GLU A 15 -8.13 -2.30 5.95
N GLN A 16 -9.01 -1.33 6.17
CA GLN A 16 -8.80 0.06 5.73
C GLN A 16 -7.57 0.70 6.39
N GLN A 17 -7.36 0.47 7.68
CA GLN A 17 -6.18 0.95 8.40
C GLN A 17 -4.90 0.29 7.89
N ALA A 18 -4.93 -1.00 7.57
CA ALA A 18 -3.79 -1.71 7.00
C ALA A 18 -3.39 -1.14 5.63
N TYR A 19 -4.36 -0.91 4.75
CA TYR A 19 -4.10 -0.23 3.47
C TYR A 19 -3.54 1.18 3.67
N LYS A 20 -4.10 1.95 4.61
CA LYS A 20 -3.61 3.30 4.89
C LYS A 20 -2.18 3.30 5.44
N ALA A 21 -1.85 2.35 6.32
CA ALA A 21 -0.50 2.20 6.87
C ALA A 21 0.52 1.89 5.76
N ILE A 22 0.16 0.98 4.86
CA ILE A 22 0.97 0.62 3.68
C ILE A 22 1.23 1.85 2.79
N GLU A 23 0.21 2.68 2.54
CA GLU A 23 0.32 3.92 1.77
C GLU A 23 1.25 4.94 2.44
N ILE A 24 1.11 5.13 3.76
CA ILE A 24 1.98 6.03 4.54
C ILE A 24 3.44 5.57 4.44
N ILE A 25 3.69 4.26 4.57
CA ILE A 25 5.05 3.69 4.45
C ILE A 25 5.61 3.90 3.04
N LYS A 26 4.80 3.70 1.98
CA LYS A 26 5.19 3.99 0.59
C LYS A 26 5.69 5.43 0.47
N ASN A 27 4.87 6.38 0.91
CA ASN A 27 5.15 7.81 0.77
C ASN A 27 6.38 8.21 1.60
N PHE A 28 6.49 7.70 2.83
CA PHE A 28 7.66 7.92 3.68
C PHE A 28 8.94 7.37 3.04
N ALA A 29 8.90 6.16 2.48
CA ALA A 29 10.05 5.57 1.79
C ALA A 29 10.48 6.40 0.57
N LYS A 30 9.53 6.94 -0.20
CA LYS A 30 9.82 7.83 -1.34
C LYS A 30 10.46 9.14 -0.89
N GLU A 31 10.00 9.73 0.20
CA GLU A 31 10.60 10.95 0.75
C GLU A 31 12.03 10.73 1.25
N LYS A 32 12.28 9.61 1.94
CA LYS A 32 13.62 9.31 2.48
C LYS A 32 14.60 8.82 1.44
N PHE A 33 14.11 8.16 0.40
CA PHE A 33 14.93 7.56 -0.65
C PHE A 33 14.46 7.97 -2.05
N PRO A 34 14.56 9.27 -2.41
CA PRO A 34 13.98 9.80 -3.65
C PRO A 34 14.58 9.18 -4.91
N ILE A 35 15.86 8.77 -4.88
CA ILE A 35 16.53 8.09 -5.99
C ILE A 35 15.84 6.76 -6.33
N PHE A 36 15.19 6.11 -5.37
CA PHE A 36 14.44 4.87 -5.56
C PHE A 36 12.93 5.09 -5.77
N GLY A 37 12.45 6.34 -5.82
CA GLY A 37 11.02 6.64 -5.89
C GLY A 37 10.29 5.91 -7.01
N GLY A 38 10.84 5.91 -8.23
CA GLY A 38 10.24 5.20 -9.36
C GLY A 38 10.27 3.67 -9.24
N ALA A 39 11.24 3.09 -8.51
CA ALA A 39 11.26 1.65 -8.24
C ALA A 39 10.25 1.26 -7.17
N ILE A 40 10.07 2.11 -6.16
CA ILE A 40 9.04 1.96 -5.12
C ILE A 40 7.65 2.03 -5.75
N ASP A 41 7.41 2.98 -6.65
CA ASP A 41 6.13 3.07 -7.37
C ASP A 41 5.85 1.78 -8.16
N LYS A 42 6.79 1.28 -8.96
CA LYS A 42 6.64 0.02 -9.70
C LYS A 42 6.34 -1.20 -8.81
N LEU A 43 6.96 -1.27 -7.63
CA LEU A 43 6.69 -2.34 -6.67
C LEU A 43 5.25 -2.28 -6.18
N PHE A 44 4.78 -1.08 -5.83
CA PHE A 44 3.41 -0.88 -5.38
C PHE A 44 2.40 -1.06 -6.51
N ASP A 45 2.68 -0.68 -7.75
CA ASP A 45 1.76 -0.91 -8.86
C ASP A 45 1.61 -2.42 -9.16
N LYS A 46 2.69 -3.18 -9.00
CA LYS A 46 2.70 -4.62 -9.29
C LYS A 46 2.05 -5.46 -8.19
N TYR A 47 2.24 -5.07 -6.94
CA TYR A 47 1.87 -5.90 -5.78
C TYR A 47 0.83 -5.25 -4.86
N GLY A 48 0.65 -3.94 -4.97
CA GLY A 48 -0.25 -3.11 -4.17
C GLY A 48 -1.70 -3.54 -4.26
N PRO A 49 -2.55 -2.96 -3.39
CA PRO A 49 -3.98 -3.07 -3.54
C PRO A 49 -4.31 -2.51 -4.92
N LYS A 50 -4.96 -3.32 -5.77
CA LYS A 50 -5.61 -2.76 -6.94
C LYS A 50 -6.79 -1.99 -6.40
N ASP A 51 -6.83 -0.69 -6.64
CA ASP A 51 -7.86 0.17 -6.08
C ASP A 51 -9.24 -0.47 -6.30
N ALA A 52 -10.02 -0.57 -5.21
CA ALA A 52 -11.44 -0.84 -5.26
C ALA A 52 -12.23 0.36 -5.85
N GLU A 53 -11.55 1.31 -6.50
CA GLU A 53 -12.13 2.44 -7.22
C GLU A 53 -12.70 2.02 -8.58
N ASP A 54 -12.25 0.90 -9.18
CA ASP A 54 -12.85 0.36 -10.41
C ASP A 54 -14.22 -0.30 -10.17
N ASP A 55 -14.54 -0.70 -8.92
CA ASP A 55 -15.83 -1.32 -8.55
C ASP A 55 -16.90 -0.29 -8.13
N PHE A 56 -16.56 1.01 -8.07
CA PHE A 56 -17.47 2.08 -7.63
C PHE A 56 -17.93 3.03 -8.75
N MET A 57 -17.61 2.73 -10.02
CA MET A 57 -18.21 3.41 -11.18
C MET A 57 -19.29 2.52 -11.84
N PRO A 58 -20.59 2.85 -11.70
CA PRO A 58 -21.69 2.14 -12.38
C PRO A 58 -21.73 2.36 -13.89
#